data_AF-A0A8J6B9G2-F1
#
_entry.id   AF-A0A8J6B9G2-F1
#
_cell.length_a   1.000
_cell.length_b   1.000
_cell.length_c   1.000
_cell.angle_alpha   90.00
_cell.angle_beta   90.00
_cell.angle_gamma   90.00
#
_symmetry.space_group_name_H-M   'P 1'
#
loop_
_entity.id
_entity.type
_entity.pdbx_description
1 polymer ?
#
loop_
_entity_poly.entity_id
_entity_poly.type
_entity_poly.pdbx_seq_one_letter_code
_entity_poly.pdbx_strand_id
1 'polypeptide(L)'
;MEADPQELQDPLTPMKEVDEETMFPKKVENAEAITEDEIEKKLEKPDLTINTATVFPDKHSYLLTTWRRCPFDPNRFPQCLNGAKNAACLSNVDSEFGVLWQFIPRETFSTAFSLKCIETDKACWLTDNLTMAESEEDAAIFRFTQVGPFRGLPGDVSIRITHVASDLLLCSNDITQALALLTESQADTKNPNGDYVMNLAWEVHPEDLIDDGDDWLDQYTEVDHDKL
;
A
#
# COMPACT_ATOMS: atom_id res chain seq x y z
N MET A 1 -25.38 39.62 50.59
CA MET A 1 -24.88 38.31 50.16
C MET A 1 -24.82 38.38 48.65
N GLU A 2 -23.73 38.94 48.15
CA GLU A 2 -23.45 39.08 46.72
C GLU A 2 -22.46 37.97 46.35
N ALA A 3 -22.79 37.22 45.30
CA ALA A 3 -21.95 36.13 44.81
C ALA A 3 -20.85 36.70 43.91
N ASP A 4 -19.62 36.30 44.23
CA ASP A 4 -18.39 36.61 43.52
C ASP A 4 -18.29 35.74 42.24
N PRO A 5 -18.16 36.32 41.03
CA PRO A 5 -18.04 35.53 39.81
C PRO A 5 -16.58 35.09 39.63
N GLN A 6 -16.31 33.81 39.89
CA GLN A 6 -15.02 33.20 39.58
C GLN A 6 -14.76 33.21 38.07
N GLU A 7 -13.67 33.88 37.70
CA GLU A 7 -13.05 33.86 36.39
C GLU A 7 -12.69 32.42 35.97
N LEU A 8 -13.33 31.94 34.91
CA LEU A 8 -12.85 30.82 34.10
C LEU A 8 -11.67 31.30 33.27
N GLN A 9 -10.45 31.00 33.71
CA GLN A 9 -9.25 31.07 32.86
C GLN A 9 -8.98 29.68 32.29
N ASP A 10 -9.24 29.51 30.99
CA ASP A 10 -8.71 28.40 30.18
C ASP A 10 -7.22 28.65 29.91
N PRO A 11 -6.30 27.73 30.26
CA PRO A 11 -4.97 27.75 29.71
C PRO A 11 -4.97 26.99 28.38
N LEU A 12 -5.19 27.71 27.28
CA LEU A 12 -4.73 27.28 25.96
C LEU A 12 -3.20 27.19 26.01
N THR A 13 -2.71 26.00 26.31
CA THR A 13 -1.30 25.69 26.17
C THR A 13 -1.04 25.59 24.66
N PRO A 14 -0.16 26.40 24.06
CA PRO A 14 0.14 26.27 22.65
C PRO A 14 0.78 24.91 22.42
N MET A 15 0.16 24.08 21.58
CA MET A 15 0.79 22.85 21.09
C MET A 15 2.12 23.26 20.45
N LYS A 16 3.22 22.70 20.96
CA LYS A 16 4.53 22.83 20.32
C LYS A 16 4.38 22.35 18.89
N GLU A 17 4.70 23.23 17.94
CA GLU A 17 4.93 22.87 16.54
C GLU A 17 5.89 21.68 16.53
N VAL A 18 5.40 20.55 16.05
CA VAL A 18 6.21 19.38 15.79
C VAL A 18 6.94 19.67 14.50
N ASP A 19 8.26 19.72 14.59
CA ASP A 19 9.17 20.06 13.50
C ASP A 19 9.04 19.02 12.36
N GLU A 20 8.28 19.35 11.31
CA GLU A 20 7.98 18.49 10.15
C GLU A 20 9.25 18.06 9.39
N GLU A 21 10.39 18.74 9.59
CA GLU A 21 11.67 18.42 8.97
C GLU A 21 12.32 17.13 9.49
N THR A 22 11.83 16.54 10.59
CA THR A 22 12.42 15.30 11.16
C THR A 22 11.74 14.01 10.71
N MET A 23 10.63 14.08 9.96
CA MET A 23 9.83 12.89 9.62
C MET A 23 10.12 12.29 8.24
N PHE A 24 10.85 12.98 7.37
CA PHE A 24 11.19 12.48 6.04
C PHE A 24 12.70 12.19 5.95
N PRO A 25 13.12 10.96 5.65
CA PRO A 25 14.52 10.68 5.44
C PRO A 25 15.04 11.50 4.26
N LYS A 26 16.16 12.19 4.47
CA LYS A 26 16.88 12.94 3.43
C LYS A 26 17.09 12.05 2.21
N LYS A 27 16.83 12.62 1.04
CA LYS A 27 17.08 12.04 -0.28
C LYS A 27 18.43 11.31 -0.27
N VAL A 28 18.42 10.01 -0.53
CA VAL A 28 19.64 9.19 -0.60
C VAL A 28 20.39 9.57 -1.86
N GLU A 29 21.23 10.60 -1.77
CA GLU A 29 22.23 10.94 -2.78
C GLU A 29 23.40 9.97 -2.62
N ASN A 30 23.24 8.73 -3.11
CA ASN A 30 24.29 7.79 -3.52
C ASN A 30 23.64 6.43 -3.78
N ALA A 31 22.82 6.34 -4.82
CA ALA A 31 22.55 5.05 -5.45
C ALA A 31 23.72 4.78 -6.41
N GLU A 32 24.64 3.90 -6.03
CA GLU A 32 25.63 3.37 -6.97
C GLU A 32 24.86 2.69 -8.13
N ALA A 33 25.17 3.09 -9.36
CA ALA A 33 24.53 2.52 -10.54
C ALA A 33 24.88 1.02 -10.63
N ILE A 34 23.87 0.17 -10.42
CA ILE A 34 23.99 -1.28 -10.56
C ILE A 34 24.31 -1.57 -12.03
N THR A 35 25.34 -2.36 -12.29
CA THR A 35 25.75 -2.71 -13.65
C THR A 35 24.79 -3.74 -14.27
N GLU A 36 24.62 -3.73 -15.60
CA GLU A 36 23.76 -4.71 -16.31
C GLU A 36 24.15 -6.17 -15.96
N ASP A 37 25.46 -6.45 -15.83
CA ASP A 37 25.99 -7.75 -15.43
C ASP A 37 25.59 -8.15 -13.99
N GLU A 38 25.43 -7.20 -13.07
CA GLU A 38 24.98 -7.47 -11.69
C GLU A 38 23.47 -7.69 -11.59
N ILE A 39 22.69 -7.08 -12.49
CA ILE A 39 21.27 -7.36 -12.68
C ILE A 39 21.10 -8.80 -13.18
N GLU A 40 21.87 -9.21 -14.19
CA GLU A 40 21.86 -10.60 -14.71
C GLU A 40 22.33 -11.63 -13.69
N LYS A 41 23.32 -11.31 -12.83
CA LYS A 41 23.83 -12.26 -11.84
C LYS A 41 22.93 -12.46 -10.62
N LYS A 42 22.13 -11.44 -10.25
CA LYS A 42 21.11 -11.56 -9.20
C LYS A 42 19.83 -12.27 -9.67
N LEU A 43 19.69 -12.50 -10.99
CA LEU A 43 18.63 -13.31 -11.59
C LEU A 43 18.97 -14.82 -11.51
N GLU A 44 19.38 -15.33 -10.34
CA GLU A 44 19.53 -16.77 -10.13
C GLU A 44 18.16 -17.46 -10.22
N LYS A 45 17.89 -18.00 -11.41
CA LYS A 45 16.77 -18.87 -11.82
C LYS A 45 15.40 -18.35 -11.38
N PRO A 46 14.64 -17.68 -12.27
CA PRO A 46 13.22 -17.44 -11.99
C PRO A 46 12.59 -18.80 -11.67
N ASP A 47 11.90 -18.87 -10.53
CA ASP A 47 10.98 -19.96 -10.28
C ASP A 47 9.93 -19.87 -11.38
N LEU A 48 10.14 -20.63 -12.45
CA LEU A 48 9.40 -20.60 -13.72
C LEU A 48 7.90 -20.90 -13.56
N THR A 49 7.43 -21.09 -12.34
CA THR A 49 6.06 -21.46 -12.00
C THR A 49 5.17 -20.27 -11.68
N ILE A 50 5.72 -19.10 -11.28
CA ILE A 50 4.92 -17.93 -10.92
C ILE A 50 5.09 -16.83 -11.97
N ASN A 51 3.99 -16.48 -12.64
CA ASN A 51 3.91 -15.41 -13.63
C ASN A 51 2.75 -14.46 -13.30
N THR A 52 2.95 -13.15 -13.45
CA THR A 52 1.91 -12.12 -13.30
C THR A 52 0.62 -12.50 -14.01
N ALA A 53 0.67 -12.86 -15.30
CA ALA A 53 -0.54 -13.18 -16.07
C ALA A 53 -1.28 -14.44 -15.55
N THR A 54 -0.58 -15.31 -14.82
CA THR A 54 -1.20 -16.50 -14.20
C THR A 54 -1.79 -16.21 -12.82
N VAL A 55 -1.17 -15.30 -12.06
CA VAL A 55 -1.63 -14.92 -10.71
C VAL A 55 -2.70 -13.84 -10.79
N PHE A 56 -2.51 -12.88 -11.70
CA PHE A 56 -3.36 -11.73 -11.95
C PHE A 56 -3.74 -11.65 -13.44
N PRO A 57 -4.77 -12.39 -13.89
CA PRO A 57 -5.25 -12.27 -15.26
C PRO A 57 -5.61 -10.83 -15.65
N ASP A 58 -5.19 -10.43 -16.85
CA ASP A 58 -5.28 -9.06 -17.39
C ASP A 58 -6.70 -8.49 -17.50
N LYS A 59 -7.72 -9.34 -17.47
CA LYS A 59 -9.14 -8.98 -17.55
C LYS A 59 -9.82 -8.76 -16.20
N HIS A 60 -9.13 -9.06 -15.10
CA HIS A 60 -9.69 -8.89 -13.77
C HIS A 60 -9.22 -7.57 -13.17
N SER A 61 -10.09 -6.98 -12.37
CA SER A 61 -9.78 -5.85 -11.51
C SER A 61 -9.60 -6.36 -10.08
N TYR A 62 -8.83 -5.64 -9.30
CA TYR A 62 -8.48 -6.04 -7.96
C TYR A 62 -8.56 -4.86 -6.98
N LEU A 63 -9.04 -5.14 -5.78
CA LEU A 63 -8.76 -4.31 -4.62
C LEU A 63 -7.41 -4.69 -4.04
N LEU A 64 -6.57 -3.71 -3.72
CA LEU A 64 -5.30 -3.91 -3.03
C LEU A 64 -5.46 -3.38 -1.60
N THR A 65 -5.78 -4.26 -0.65
CA THR A 65 -5.96 -3.88 0.75
C THR A 65 -4.67 -4.02 1.54
N THR A 66 -4.58 -3.31 2.67
CA THR A 66 -3.38 -3.36 3.52
C THR A 66 -3.26 -4.70 4.24
N TRP A 67 -2.04 -5.27 4.23
CA TRP A 67 -1.69 -6.44 5.05
C TRP A 67 -1.52 -6.00 6.50
N ARG A 68 -2.08 -6.72 7.48
CA ARG A 68 -2.09 -6.25 8.87
C ARG A 68 -0.87 -6.72 9.65
N ARG A 69 0.14 -5.86 9.72
CA ARG A 69 1.21 -5.95 10.74
C ARG A 69 1.29 -4.71 11.65
N CYS A 70 0.69 -3.60 11.24
CA CYS A 70 0.49 -2.42 12.07
C CYS A 70 -0.67 -2.64 13.07
N PRO A 71 -0.74 -1.86 14.17
CA PRO A 71 -1.86 -1.91 15.11
C PRO A 71 -3.20 -1.72 14.41
N PHE A 72 -4.20 -2.51 14.82
CA PHE A 72 -5.54 -2.46 14.26
C PHE A 72 -6.32 -1.24 14.76
N ASP A 73 -6.91 -0.47 13.85
CA ASP A 73 -7.87 0.59 14.16
C ASP A 73 -9.19 0.31 13.43
N PRO A 74 -10.25 -0.10 14.15
CA PRO A 74 -11.54 -0.42 13.55
C PRO A 74 -12.23 0.79 12.90
N ASN A 75 -11.83 2.02 13.24
CA ASN A 75 -12.42 3.21 12.63
C ASN A 75 -11.81 3.55 11.26
N ARG A 76 -10.73 2.88 10.89
CA ARG A 76 -9.96 3.15 9.67
C ARG A 76 -9.94 1.97 8.73
N PHE A 77 -10.05 0.76 9.25
CA PHE A 77 -9.92 -0.47 8.52
C PHE A 77 -11.29 -0.98 8.03
N PRO A 78 -11.36 -1.61 6.84
CA PRO A 78 -10.27 -1.86 5.90
C PRO A 78 -9.89 -0.65 5.04
N GLN A 79 -8.60 -0.54 4.72
CA GLN A 79 -8.08 0.44 3.76
C GLN A 79 -7.53 -0.26 2.54
N CYS A 80 -7.62 0.41 1.39
CA CYS A 80 -7.07 -0.03 0.12
C CYS A 80 -6.29 1.07 -0.59
N LEU A 81 -5.46 0.66 -1.54
CA LEU A 81 -4.77 1.54 -2.47
C LEU A 81 -5.80 2.33 -3.30
N ASN A 82 -5.72 3.66 -3.26
CA ASN A 82 -6.60 4.54 -4.01
C ASN A 82 -5.80 5.51 -4.90
N GLY A 83 -6.18 5.60 -6.18
CA GLY A 83 -5.53 6.43 -7.21
C GLY A 83 -6.29 7.71 -7.56
N ALA A 84 -7.37 8.06 -6.88
CA ALA A 84 -8.28 9.14 -7.29
C ALA A 84 -7.68 10.56 -7.18
N LYS A 85 -6.70 10.79 -6.29
CA LYS A 85 -6.27 12.12 -5.88
C LYS A 85 -5.03 12.64 -6.63
N ASN A 86 -4.77 12.18 -7.86
CA ASN A 86 -3.52 12.40 -8.63
C ASN A 86 -2.23 11.87 -7.96
N ALA A 87 -2.28 11.53 -6.68
CA ALA A 87 -1.28 10.79 -5.93
C ALA A 87 -1.95 9.58 -5.29
N ALA A 88 -1.23 8.46 -5.28
CA ALA A 88 -1.72 7.25 -4.67
C ALA A 88 -1.69 7.39 -3.14
N CYS A 89 -2.79 7.01 -2.51
CA CYS A 89 -2.94 7.04 -1.06
C CYS A 89 -3.69 5.80 -0.58
N LEU A 90 -3.85 5.66 0.73
CA LEU A 90 -4.86 4.76 1.27
C LEU A 90 -6.20 5.47 1.35
N SER A 91 -7.28 4.75 1.07
CA SER A 91 -8.65 5.19 1.29
C SER A 91 -9.49 4.03 1.79
N ASN A 92 -10.73 4.31 2.17
CA ASN A 92 -11.71 3.27 2.49
C ASN A 92 -12.02 2.44 1.22
N VAL A 93 -12.25 1.15 1.40
CA VAL A 93 -12.64 0.21 0.33
C VAL A 93 -13.96 0.59 -0.34
N ASP A 94 -14.82 1.34 0.35
CA ASP A 94 -16.11 1.85 -0.17
C ASP A 94 -15.99 3.16 -0.97
N SER A 95 -14.77 3.62 -1.24
CA SER A 95 -14.58 4.86 -2.00
C SER A 95 -15.19 4.72 -3.39
N GLU A 96 -15.98 5.70 -3.81
CA GLU A 96 -16.75 5.67 -5.07
C GLU A 96 -15.88 5.47 -6.33
N PHE A 97 -14.61 5.85 -6.27
CA PHE A 97 -13.68 5.71 -7.38
C PHE A 97 -12.22 5.56 -6.93
N GLY A 98 -11.44 4.91 -7.78
CA GLY A 98 -9.99 4.85 -7.72
C GLY A 98 -9.44 3.69 -6.92
N VAL A 99 -10.26 2.72 -6.53
CA VAL A 99 -9.88 1.58 -5.68
C VAL A 99 -9.63 0.30 -6.48
N LEU A 100 -10.15 0.20 -7.71
CA LEU A 100 -9.92 -0.94 -8.58
C LEU A 100 -8.67 -0.77 -9.45
N TRP A 101 -7.81 -1.78 -9.39
CA TRP A 101 -6.53 -1.83 -10.10
C TRP A 101 -6.42 -3.06 -10.99
N GLN A 102 -5.73 -2.91 -12.11
CA GLN A 102 -5.30 -4.00 -12.97
C GLN A 102 -3.78 -4.15 -12.91
N PHE A 103 -3.33 -5.40 -12.86
CA PHE A 103 -1.92 -5.76 -12.99
C PHE A 103 -1.61 -6.01 -14.46
N ILE A 104 -0.91 -5.08 -15.10
CA ILE A 104 -0.55 -5.19 -16.52
C ILE A 104 0.83 -5.86 -16.61
N PRO A 105 0.94 -7.10 -17.12
CA PRO A 105 2.21 -7.83 -17.15
C PRO A 105 3.29 -7.12 -17.95
N ARG A 106 4.55 -7.23 -17.49
CA ARG A 106 5.73 -6.68 -18.18
C ARG A 106 6.71 -7.79 -18.55
N GLU A 107 7.35 -7.68 -19.71
CA GLU A 107 8.28 -8.70 -20.21
C GLU A 107 9.60 -8.78 -19.44
N THR A 108 9.91 -7.79 -18.59
CA THR A 108 11.18 -7.69 -17.85
C THR A 108 11.43 -8.88 -16.93
N PHE A 109 10.41 -9.32 -16.18
CA PHE A 109 10.46 -10.49 -15.30
C PHE A 109 9.11 -11.20 -15.33
N SER A 110 9.05 -12.50 -15.01
CA SER A 110 7.77 -13.24 -14.98
C SER A 110 6.77 -12.64 -14.00
N THR A 111 7.24 -12.04 -12.90
CA THR A 111 6.41 -11.39 -11.88
C THR A 111 6.34 -9.86 -12.03
N ALA A 112 6.84 -9.32 -13.14
CA ALA A 112 6.82 -7.88 -13.38
C ALA A 112 5.45 -7.40 -13.87
N PHE A 113 5.07 -6.19 -13.45
CA PHE A 113 3.81 -5.56 -13.84
C PHE A 113 3.85 -4.04 -13.68
N SER A 114 2.92 -3.35 -14.34
CA SER A 114 2.51 -1.98 -13.99
C SER A 114 1.10 -1.99 -13.41
N LEU A 115 0.79 -1.00 -12.57
CA LEU A 115 -0.53 -0.85 -11.96
C LEU A 115 -1.34 0.21 -12.69
N LYS A 116 -2.52 -0.18 -13.15
CA LYS A 116 -3.49 0.68 -13.83
C LYS A 116 -4.76 0.79 -13.00
N CYS A 117 -5.11 2.00 -12.59
CA CYS A 117 -6.40 2.33 -11.99
C CYS A 117 -7.47 2.46 -13.09
N ILE A 118 -8.61 1.77 -12.93
CA ILE A 118 -9.63 1.64 -13.99
C ILE A 118 -10.96 2.38 -13.70
N GLU A 119 -11.16 2.90 -12.50
CA GLU A 119 -12.38 3.59 -12.08
C GLU A 119 -12.33 5.11 -12.26
N THR A 120 -11.30 5.62 -12.93
CA THR A 120 -11.16 7.04 -13.20
C THR A 120 -11.65 7.35 -14.61
N ASP A 121 -12.18 8.55 -14.85
CA ASP A 121 -12.64 9.02 -16.17
C ASP A 121 -11.59 8.89 -17.28
N LYS A 122 -10.32 8.74 -16.87
CA LYS A 122 -9.17 8.45 -17.71
C LYS A 122 -8.41 7.28 -17.13
N ALA A 123 -7.76 6.48 -17.97
CA ALA A 123 -6.81 5.49 -17.49
C ALA A 123 -5.68 6.19 -16.72
N CYS A 124 -5.43 5.76 -15.49
CA CYS A 124 -4.43 6.34 -14.61
C CYS A 124 -3.45 5.26 -14.15
N TRP A 125 -2.16 5.48 -14.39
CA TRP A 125 -1.08 4.54 -14.08
C TRP A 125 -0.29 5.01 -12.87
N LEU A 126 0.10 4.08 -11.99
CA LEU A 126 0.97 4.40 -10.86
C LEU A 126 2.41 4.63 -11.35
N THR A 127 3.00 5.78 -11.02
CA THR A 127 4.36 6.18 -11.40
C THR A 127 5.41 5.86 -10.32
N ASP A 128 6.68 6.05 -10.65
CA ASP A 128 7.82 5.83 -9.74
C ASP A 128 7.79 6.75 -8.50
N ASN A 129 7.08 7.88 -8.59
CA ASN A 129 6.93 8.84 -7.51
C ASN A 129 5.60 8.70 -6.77
N LEU A 130 4.91 7.56 -6.96
CA LEU A 130 3.59 7.27 -6.39
C LEU A 130 2.52 8.30 -6.77
N THR A 131 2.68 8.91 -7.95
CA THR A 131 1.66 9.76 -8.58
C THR A 131 0.91 9.00 -9.66
N MET A 132 -0.14 9.62 -10.21
CA MET A 132 -0.90 9.06 -11.31
C MET A 132 -0.50 9.71 -12.64
N ALA A 133 -0.27 8.89 -13.67
CA ALA A 133 -0.01 9.35 -15.04
C ALA A 133 -1.10 8.86 -16.01
N GLU A 134 -1.39 9.63 -17.06
CA GLU A 134 -2.36 9.23 -18.10
C GLU A 134 -1.75 8.24 -19.11
N SER A 135 -0.42 8.25 -19.26
CA SER A 135 0.31 7.39 -20.19
C SER A 135 0.86 6.15 -19.49
N GLU A 136 0.79 5.02 -20.19
CA GLU A 136 1.43 3.79 -19.77
C GLU A 136 2.96 3.87 -19.79
N GLU A 137 3.53 4.71 -20.66
CA GLU A 137 4.98 4.89 -20.79
C GLU A 137 5.60 5.53 -19.54
N ASP A 138 4.81 6.27 -18.77
CA ASP A 138 5.22 6.90 -17.50
C ASP A 138 4.96 6.00 -16.28
N ALA A 139 4.42 4.80 -16.50
CA ALA A 139 4.08 3.88 -15.43
C ALA A 139 5.33 3.26 -14.81
N ALA A 140 5.33 3.15 -13.49
CA ALA A 140 6.32 2.38 -12.78
C ALA A 140 6.23 0.90 -13.15
N ILE A 141 7.38 0.24 -13.08
CA ILE A 141 7.47 -1.21 -13.15
C ILE A 141 7.70 -1.75 -11.74
N PHE A 142 6.81 -2.63 -11.33
CA PHE A 142 6.89 -3.36 -10.08
C PHE A 142 7.11 -4.84 -10.34
N ARG A 143 7.55 -5.56 -9.31
CA ARG A 143 7.52 -7.02 -9.23
C ARG A 143 6.86 -7.42 -7.92
N PHE A 144 6.24 -8.59 -7.88
CA PHE A 144 5.69 -9.13 -6.64
C PHE A 144 6.43 -10.36 -6.14
N THR A 145 6.31 -10.61 -4.85
CA THR A 145 6.63 -11.89 -4.20
C THR A 145 5.45 -12.28 -3.34
N GLN A 146 4.98 -13.52 -3.47
CA GLN A 146 3.90 -14.02 -2.61
C GLN A 146 4.39 -14.16 -1.16
N VAL A 147 3.53 -13.82 -0.22
CA VAL A 147 3.76 -13.99 1.22
C VAL A 147 2.59 -14.74 1.85
N GLY A 148 2.76 -15.16 3.11
CA GLY A 148 1.69 -15.82 3.86
C GLY A 148 0.45 -14.94 3.96
N PRO A 149 -0.75 -15.52 3.82
CA PRO A 149 -1.99 -14.76 3.95
C PRO A 149 -2.14 -14.17 5.34
N PHE A 150 -2.74 -12.98 5.43
CA PHE A 150 -3.16 -12.42 6.71
C PHE A 150 -4.62 -12.77 7.01
N ARG A 151 -5.57 -12.37 6.14
CA ARG A 151 -7.00 -12.75 6.28
C ARG A 151 -7.26 -14.14 5.71
N GLY A 152 -6.63 -14.44 4.57
CA GLY A 152 -6.74 -15.74 3.91
C GLY A 152 -8.15 -16.03 3.38
N LEU A 153 -8.83 -15.02 2.84
CA LEU A 153 -10.13 -15.25 2.21
C LEU A 153 -9.94 -16.07 0.92
N PRO A 154 -10.98 -16.82 0.49
CA PRO A 154 -10.90 -17.60 -0.73
C PRO A 154 -10.55 -16.72 -1.95
N GLY A 155 -9.44 -17.02 -2.62
CA GLY A 155 -9.00 -16.29 -3.82
C GLY A 155 -8.04 -15.12 -3.53
N ASP A 156 -7.83 -14.76 -2.27
CA ASP A 156 -6.88 -13.72 -1.89
C ASP A 156 -5.45 -14.12 -2.23
N VAL A 157 -4.70 -13.15 -2.76
CA VAL A 157 -3.26 -13.29 -2.94
C VAL A 157 -2.55 -12.24 -2.10
N SER A 158 -1.78 -12.68 -1.11
CA SER A 158 -0.96 -11.78 -0.31
C SER A 158 0.42 -11.63 -0.95
N ILE A 159 0.83 -10.38 -1.19
CA ILE A 159 2.07 -10.07 -1.90
C ILE A 159 2.87 -8.95 -1.23
N ARG A 160 4.19 -9.00 -1.40
CA ARG A 160 5.04 -7.80 -1.32
C ARG A 160 5.20 -7.25 -2.73
N ILE A 161 5.13 -5.93 -2.87
CA ILE A 161 5.31 -5.23 -4.14
C ILE A 161 6.64 -4.47 -4.06
N THR A 162 7.55 -4.73 -5.00
CA THR A 162 8.87 -4.12 -5.08
C THR A 162 8.99 -3.30 -6.35
N HIS A 163 9.38 -2.04 -6.23
CA HIS A 163 9.67 -1.16 -7.35
C HIS A 163 10.96 -1.58 -8.04
N VAL A 164 10.91 -1.85 -9.35
CA VAL A 164 12.03 -2.47 -10.07
C VAL A 164 13.24 -1.54 -10.16
N ALA A 165 13.04 -0.25 -10.42
CA ALA A 165 14.17 0.65 -10.67
C ALA A 165 14.98 0.98 -9.39
N SER A 166 14.35 0.95 -8.21
CA SER A 166 15.00 1.30 -6.95
C SER A 166 15.16 0.14 -5.96
N ASP A 167 14.58 -1.04 -6.25
CA ASP A 167 14.51 -2.19 -5.35
C ASP A 167 13.87 -1.87 -3.97
N LEU A 168 12.98 -0.88 -3.95
CA LEU A 168 12.26 -0.45 -2.74
C LEU A 168 10.88 -1.10 -2.68
N LEU A 169 10.42 -1.41 -1.47
CA LEU A 169 9.09 -1.96 -1.21
C LEU A 169 8.04 -0.85 -1.24
N LEU A 170 6.91 -1.12 -1.90
CA LEU A 170 5.71 -0.30 -1.78
C LEU A 170 5.06 -0.58 -0.42
N CYS A 171 5.19 0.36 0.49
CA CYS A 171 4.69 0.30 1.85
C CYS A 171 3.53 1.27 2.06
N SER A 172 2.70 1.00 3.06
CA SER A 172 1.57 1.84 3.43
C SER A 172 1.58 2.17 4.92
N ASN A 173 1.05 3.33 5.28
CA ASN A 173 0.85 3.76 6.66
C ASN A 173 -0.64 4.03 6.88
N ASP A 174 -1.30 3.15 7.62
CA ASP A 174 -2.75 3.20 7.81
C ASP A 174 -3.20 4.41 8.68
N ILE A 175 -2.27 4.97 9.47
CA ILE A 175 -2.52 6.13 10.32
C ILE A 175 -2.46 7.42 9.49
N THR A 176 -1.44 7.58 8.65
CA THR A 176 -1.28 8.79 7.83
C THR A 176 -1.94 8.66 6.47
N GLN A 177 -2.47 7.47 6.13
CA GLN A 177 -2.99 7.09 4.81
C GLN A 177 -1.98 7.27 3.68
N ALA A 178 -0.70 7.33 4.01
CA ALA A 178 0.37 7.61 3.07
C ALA A 178 0.96 6.31 2.51
N LEU A 179 1.50 6.41 1.29
CA LEU A 179 2.32 5.38 0.69
C LEU A 179 3.78 5.84 0.66
N ALA A 180 4.70 4.89 0.68
CA ALA A 180 6.11 5.17 0.54
C ALA A 180 6.84 4.02 -0.14
N LEU A 181 7.89 4.34 -0.89
CA LEU A 181 8.88 3.38 -1.34
C LEU A 181 10.01 3.31 -0.31
N LEU A 182 10.15 2.18 0.37
CA LEU A 182 11.10 2.02 1.49
C LEU A 182 11.96 0.77 1.33
N THR A 183 13.17 0.82 1.88
CA THR A 183 13.94 -0.41 2.11
C THR A 183 13.25 -1.28 3.17
N GLU A 184 13.53 -2.58 3.21
CA GLU A 184 12.98 -3.47 4.24
C GLU A 184 13.32 -3.00 5.65
N SER A 185 14.57 -2.55 5.88
CA SER A 185 14.98 -2.01 7.18
C SER A 185 14.22 -0.75 7.58
N GLN A 186 13.87 0.12 6.63
CA GLN A 186 13.05 1.31 6.92
C GLN A 186 11.61 0.92 7.19
N ALA A 187 11.05 0.00 6.39
CA ALA A 187 9.71 -0.50 6.60
C ALA A 187 9.58 -1.15 7.99
N ASP A 188 10.57 -1.92 8.43
CA ASP A 188 10.62 -2.60 9.73
C ASP A 188 10.81 -1.68 10.95
N THR A 189 10.82 -0.37 10.73
CA THR A 189 10.82 0.60 11.83
C THR A 189 9.61 0.42 12.73
N LYS A 190 9.88 0.42 14.04
CA LYS A 190 8.88 0.30 15.09
C LYS A 190 8.70 1.61 15.85
N ASN A 191 7.49 1.84 16.32
CA ASN A 191 7.19 2.94 17.23
C ASN A 191 7.77 2.64 18.65
N PRO A 192 7.73 3.60 19.60
CA PRO A 192 8.20 3.37 20.97
C PRO A 192 7.48 2.24 21.74
N ASN A 193 6.28 1.85 21.31
CA ASN A 193 5.52 0.74 21.91
C ASN A 193 5.95 -0.63 21.35
N GLY A 194 6.82 -0.66 20.34
CA GLY A 194 7.29 -1.89 19.69
C GLY A 194 6.43 -2.36 18.51
N ASP A 195 5.43 -1.58 18.10
CA ASP A 195 4.58 -1.90 16.95
C ASP A 195 5.21 -1.42 15.64
N TYR A 196 4.94 -2.12 14.54
CA TYR A 196 5.33 -1.65 13.22
C TYR A 196 4.55 -0.40 12.82
N VAL A 197 5.23 0.53 12.14
CA VAL A 197 4.64 1.79 11.67
C VAL A 197 4.08 1.66 10.24
N MET A 198 4.76 0.88 9.40
CA MET A 198 4.43 0.69 7.99
C MET A 198 3.96 -0.74 7.75
N ASN A 199 2.95 -0.96 6.93
CA ASN A 199 2.69 -2.25 6.31
C ASN A 199 3.57 -2.40 5.07
N LEU A 200 4.15 -3.59 4.86
CA LEU A 200 5.08 -3.87 3.75
C LEU A 200 4.53 -4.86 2.71
N ALA A 201 3.29 -5.31 2.91
CA ALA A 201 2.61 -6.27 2.06
C ALA A 201 1.15 -5.83 1.84
N TRP A 202 0.52 -6.49 0.90
CA TRP A 202 -0.79 -6.19 0.37
C TRP A 202 -1.59 -7.48 0.26
N GLU A 203 -2.90 -7.41 0.48
CA GLU A 203 -3.82 -8.48 0.10
C GLU A 203 -4.58 -8.03 -1.16
N VAL A 204 -4.52 -8.88 -2.18
CA VAL A 204 -5.10 -8.60 -3.50
C VAL A 204 -6.36 -9.44 -3.65
N HIS A 205 -7.49 -8.76 -3.83
CA HIS A 205 -8.83 -9.37 -3.88
C HIS A 205 -9.41 -9.17 -5.27
N PRO A 206 -9.75 -10.24 -6.01
CA PRO A 206 -10.44 -10.11 -7.29
C PRO A 206 -11.81 -9.46 -7.10
N GLU A 207 -12.13 -8.44 -7.91
CA GLU A 207 -13.40 -7.71 -7.88
C GLU A 207 -14.60 -8.65 -8.01
N ASP A 208 -14.50 -9.67 -8.86
CA ASP A 208 -15.58 -10.62 -9.15
C ASP A 208 -15.89 -11.58 -7.98
N LEU A 209 -15.04 -11.61 -6.96
CA LEU A 209 -15.27 -12.36 -5.72
C LEU A 209 -15.80 -11.48 -4.59
N ILE A 210 -15.87 -10.17 -4.80
CA ILE A 210 -16.54 -9.23 -3.90
C ILE A 210 -18.02 -9.34 -4.24
N ASP A 211 -18.73 -10.22 -3.53
CA ASP A 211 -20.18 -10.37 -3.68
C ASP A 211 -20.85 -9.01 -3.40
N ASP A 212 -21.87 -8.65 -4.17
CA ASP A 212 -22.62 -7.37 -4.04
C ASP A 212 -23.39 -7.28 -2.70
N GLY A 213 -23.31 -8.29 -1.85
CA GLY A 213 -23.89 -8.32 -0.51
C GLY A 213 -22.93 -7.78 0.55
N ASP A 214 -23.47 -7.12 1.58
CA ASP A 214 -22.71 -6.59 2.72
C ASP A 214 -21.86 -7.65 3.47
N ASP A 215 -22.12 -8.95 3.25
CA ASP A 215 -21.46 -10.10 3.90
C ASP A 215 -19.94 -10.18 3.63
N TRP A 216 -19.42 -9.59 2.55
CA TRP A 216 -17.97 -9.64 2.30
C TRP A 216 -17.19 -8.74 3.26
N LEU A 217 -17.75 -7.58 3.64
CA LEU A 217 -17.18 -6.66 4.63
C LEU A 217 -17.27 -7.25 6.04
N ASP A 218 -18.30 -8.06 6.30
CA ASP A 218 -18.41 -8.79 7.57
C ASP A 218 -17.23 -9.75 7.75
N GLN A 219 -16.71 -10.38 6.69
CA GLN A 219 -15.50 -11.20 6.77
C GLN A 219 -14.23 -10.39 7.14
N TYR A 220 -14.24 -9.07 6.93
CA TYR A 220 -13.15 -8.17 7.31
C TYR A 220 -13.26 -7.67 8.75
N THR A 221 -14.47 -7.63 9.31
CA THR A 221 -14.74 -7.14 10.67
C THR A 221 -14.88 -8.26 11.69
N GLU A 222 -15.34 -9.45 11.27
CA GLU A 222 -15.35 -10.70 12.02
C GLU A 222 -13.94 -11.32 12.10
N VAL A 223 -12.95 -10.54 12.52
CA VAL A 223 -11.67 -11.12 12.91
C VAL A 223 -11.89 -11.81 14.25
N ASP A 224 -11.81 -13.13 14.22
CA ASP A 224 -11.81 -14.00 15.40
C ASP A 224 -10.72 -13.54 16.38
N HIS A 225 -11.08 -12.66 17.32
CA HIS A 225 -10.16 -12.04 18.28
C HIS A 225 -9.41 -13.06 19.14
N ASP A 226 -9.91 -14.31 19.18
CA ASP A 226 -9.33 -15.43 19.92
C ASP A 226 -8.24 -16.19 19.13
N LYS A 227 -7.95 -15.81 17.87
CA LYS A 227 -6.89 -16.41 17.04
C LYS A 227 -5.67 -15.50 16.80
N LEU A 228 -5.58 -14.37 17.51
CA LEU A 228 -4.44 -13.43 17.49
C LEU A 228 -3.48 -13.66 18.65
#